data_AF-A0A5K1B0C8-F1
#
_entry.id   AF-A0A5K1B0C8-F1
#
_cell.length_a   1.000
_cell.length_b   1.000
_cell.length_c   1.000
_cell.angle_alpha   90.00
_cell.angle_beta   90.00
_cell.angle_gamma   90.00
#
_symmetry.space_group_name_H-M   'P 1'
#
loop_
_entity.id
_entity.type
_entity.pdbx_description
1 polymer ?
#
loop_
_entity_poly.entity_id
_entity_poly.type
_entity_poly.pdbx_seq_one_letter_code
_entity_poly.pdbx_strand_id
1 'polypeptide(L)'
;TFNPEHDKAVLFISVVTVGTTRRKELHGSATADALSGTWANVLGSITLQAYSLFFSCNIIEENYPPFIFLMKEELDEDVARSEMDLFLHNNKVVKAHASPCGQVHLDMDQ
;
A
#
# COMPACT_ATOMS: atom_id res chain seq x y z
N THR A 1 -13.45 9.37 -20.66
CA THR A 1 -13.83 10.61 -19.95
C THR A 1 -13.73 10.33 -18.47
N PHE A 2 -12.80 10.97 -17.77
CA PHE A 2 -12.49 10.75 -16.35
C PHE A 2 -13.60 11.37 -15.48
N ASN A 3 -14.23 10.58 -14.60
CA ASN A 3 -15.26 11.05 -13.68
C ASN A 3 -14.71 11.04 -12.23
N PRO A 4 -14.43 12.20 -11.63
CA PRO A 4 -13.79 12.30 -10.31
C PRO A 4 -14.63 11.77 -9.14
N GLU A 5 -15.92 11.48 -9.33
CA GLU A 5 -16.76 10.86 -8.29
C GLU A 5 -16.57 9.35 -8.13
N HIS A 6 -16.06 8.64 -9.16
CA HIS A 6 -16.11 7.17 -9.20
C HIS A 6 -14.77 6.45 -9.11
N ASP A 7 -13.64 7.14 -9.33
CA ASP A 7 -12.32 6.51 -9.47
C ASP A 7 -11.35 6.96 -8.36
N LYS A 8 -11.57 6.48 -7.13
CA LYS A 8 -10.93 7.03 -5.92
C LYS A 8 -9.78 6.21 -5.31
N ALA A 9 -9.45 5.05 -5.86
CA ALA A 9 -8.55 4.11 -5.20
C ALA A 9 -7.42 3.62 -6.12
N VAL A 10 -6.17 3.77 -5.69
CA VAL A 10 -4.98 3.27 -6.39
C VAL A 10 -4.27 2.28 -5.44
N LEU A 11 -4.16 1.03 -5.86
CA LEU A 11 -3.55 -0.04 -5.05
C LEU A 11 -2.14 -0.34 -5.56
N PHE A 12 -1.14 -0.25 -4.67
CA PHE A 12 0.24 -0.62 -4.94
C PHE A 12 0.57 -1.92 -4.23
N ILE A 13 1.15 -2.85 -4.98
CA ILE A 13 1.70 -4.08 -4.45
C ILE A 13 3.20 -3.86 -4.28
N SER A 14 3.67 -3.76 -3.05
CA SER A 14 5.11 -3.81 -2.77
C SER A 14 5.48 -5.27 -2.51
N VAL A 15 6.30 -5.87 -3.38
CA VAL A 15 6.88 -7.19 -3.12
C VAL A 15 8.18 -6.98 -2.38
N VAL A 16 8.22 -7.38 -1.10
CA VAL A 16 9.47 -7.35 -0.32
C VAL A 16 10.25 -8.63 -0.59
N THR A 17 11.31 -8.56 -1.40
CA THR A 17 12.32 -9.64 -1.42
C THR A 17 13.24 -9.49 -0.22
N VAL A 18 13.31 -10.53 0.61
CA VAL A 18 14.13 -10.57 1.83
C VAL A 18 15.61 -10.63 1.46
N GLY A 19 16.42 -9.71 2.00
CA GLY A 19 17.88 -9.84 2.01
C GLY A 19 18.27 -10.98 2.95
N THR A 20 18.69 -12.12 2.40
CA THR A 20 19.22 -13.21 3.22
C THR A 20 20.68 -12.93 3.61
N THR A 21 20.90 -12.79 4.91
CA THR A 21 22.17 -12.91 5.67
C THR A 21 23.21 -11.76 5.66
N ARG A 22 23.50 -11.31 6.91
CA ARG A 22 24.72 -10.69 7.48
C ARG A 22 25.33 -9.45 6.83
N ARG A 23 25.24 -8.33 7.57
CA ARG A 23 26.02 -7.08 7.45
C ARG A 23 26.14 -6.52 6.02
N LYS A 24 25.21 -5.66 5.65
CA LYS A 24 25.46 -4.56 4.72
C LYS A 24 24.39 -3.50 4.94
N GLU A 25 24.79 -2.23 4.84
CA GLU A 25 23.93 -1.07 5.05
C GLU A 25 22.62 -1.22 4.27
N LEU A 26 21.50 -1.13 4.98
CA LEU A 26 20.17 -1.27 4.40
C LEU A 26 19.83 0.02 3.63
N HIS A 27 20.42 0.21 2.46
CA HIS A 27 19.97 1.16 1.45
C HIS A 27 18.88 0.52 0.57
N GLY A 28 18.03 -0.33 1.17
CA GLY A 28 16.98 -1.04 0.46
C GLY A 28 15.86 -0.08 0.08
N SER A 29 16.02 0.63 -1.03
CA SER A 29 14.89 1.17 -1.77
C SER A 29 14.16 -0.03 -2.40
N ALA A 30 12.94 -0.29 -1.96
CA ALA A 30 12.07 -1.26 -2.62
C ALA A 30 11.42 -0.56 -3.81
N THR A 31 11.56 -1.13 -5.00
CA THR A 31 10.90 -0.65 -6.21
C THR A 31 9.52 -1.30 -6.31
N ALA A 32 8.49 -0.50 -6.62
CA ALA A 32 7.20 -1.05 -6.95
C ALA A 32 7.28 -1.70 -8.35
N ASP A 33 6.95 -2.98 -8.45
CA ASP A 33 7.03 -3.71 -9.73
C ASP A 33 5.87 -3.38 -10.69
N ALA A 34 4.78 -2.83 -10.16
CA ALA A 34 3.63 -2.39 -10.94
C ALA A 34 2.79 -1.36 -10.18
N LEU A 35 2.31 -0.35 -10.91
CA LEU A 35 1.35 0.64 -10.43
C LEU A 35 0.02 0.44 -11.15
N SER A 36 -1.08 0.45 -10.42
CA SER A 36 -2.42 0.34 -10.99
C SER A 36 -3.35 1.37 -10.39
N GLY A 37 -3.87 2.26 -11.24
CA GLY A 37 -4.99 3.11 -10.90
C GLY A 37 -5.23 4.21 -11.93
N THR A 38 -6.22 5.03 -11.64
CA THR A 38 -6.77 6.00 -12.60
C THR A 38 -5.93 7.26 -12.75
N TRP A 39 -4.91 7.42 -11.90
CA TRP A 39 -3.93 8.49 -11.98
C TRP A 39 -3.17 8.48 -13.32
N ALA A 40 -2.96 7.31 -13.94
CA ALA A 40 -2.30 7.19 -15.24
C ALA A 40 -3.05 7.91 -16.38
N ASN A 41 -4.35 8.23 -16.17
CA ASN A 41 -5.15 9.01 -17.10
C ASN A 41 -5.08 10.53 -16.84
N VAL A 42 -4.34 10.97 -15.81
CA VAL A 42 -4.13 12.38 -15.49
C VAL A 42 -2.95 12.89 -16.30
N LEU A 43 -3.15 13.99 -17.03
CA LEU A 43 -2.06 14.67 -17.74
C LEU A 43 -1.17 15.40 -16.73
N GLY A 44 0.13 15.07 -16.72
CA GLY A 44 1.14 15.72 -15.88
C GLY A 44 1.48 14.92 -14.62
N SER A 45 1.72 15.63 -13.52
CA SER A 45 2.10 15.04 -12.23
C SER A 45 0.98 15.15 -11.20
N ILE A 46 0.86 14.17 -10.31
CA ILE A 46 -0.11 14.16 -9.21
C ILE A 46 0.59 13.85 -7.89
N THR A 47 0.17 14.52 -6.82
CA THR A 47 0.56 14.18 -5.46
C THR A 47 -0.58 13.42 -4.79
N LEU A 48 -0.27 12.26 -4.22
CA LEU A 48 -1.22 11.38 -3.54
C LEU A 48 -0.78 11.17 -2.09
N GLN A 49 -1.76 11.05 -1.19
CA GLN A 49 -1.56 10.58 0.18
C GLN A 49 -1.30 9.08 0.17
N ALA A 50 -0.32 8.64 0.95
CA ALA A 50 0.11 7.26 1.01
C ALA A 50 -0.22 6.64 2.36
N TYR A 51 -0.79 5.43 2.32
CA TYR A 51 -1.13 4.64 3.49
C TYR A 51 -0.52 3.25 3.35
N SER A 52 0.25 2.83 4.36
CA SER A 52 0.77 1.47 4.40
C SER A 52 -0.25 0.54 5.04
N LEU A 53 -0.58 -0.53 4.33
CA LEU A 53 -1.45 -1.62 4.76
C LEU A 53 -0.58 -2.80 5.18
N PHE A 54 -0.65 -3.16 6.46
CA PHE A 54 0.07 -4.27 7.05
C PHE A 54 -0.89 -5.39 7.38
N PHE A 55 -0.39 -6.63 7.27
CA PHE A 55 -1.16 -7.84 7.52
C PHE A 55 -0.37 -8.75 8.44
N SER A 56 -0.98 -9.17 9.55
CA SER A 56 -0.39 -10.15 10.47
C SER A 56 -1.34 -11.32 10.67
N CYS A 57 -0.83 -12.54 10.52
CA CYS A 57 -1.63 -13.75 10.59
C CYS A 57 -1.51 -14.42 11.96
N ASN A 58 -2.59 -15.04 12.42
CA ASN A 58 -2.54 -15.94 13.57
C ASN A 58 -1.71 -17.22 13.30
N ILE A 59 -1.41 -17.53 12.04
CA ILE A 59 -0.52 -18.62 11.62
C ILE A 59 0.90 -18.07 11.47
N ILE A 60 1.82 -18.53 12.33
CA ILE A 60 3.19 -18.00 12.46
C ILE A 60 4.00 -18.07 11.14
N GLU A 61 3.75 -19.07 10.32
CA GLU A 61 4.49 -19.31 9.07
C GLU A 61 3.95 -18.49 7.88
N GLU A 62 2.79 -17.86 8.02
CA GLU A 62 2.20 -17.04 6.95
C GLU A 62 2.53 -15.56 7.12
N ASN A 63 3.48 -15.08 6.32
CA ASN A 63 3.82 -13.67 6.22
C ASN A 63 3.20 -13.06 4.95
N TYR A 64 2.64 -11.87 5.09
CA TYR A 64 2.06 -11.10 4.00
C TYR A 64 2.93 -9.86 3.78
N PRO A 65 3.35 -9.57 2.54
CA PRO A 65 4.04 -8.33 2.26
C PRO A 65 3.10 -7.13 2.49
N PRO A 66 3.62 -5.97 2.92
CA PRO A 66 2.82 -4.77 3.04
C PRO A 66 2.40 -4.24 1.66
N PHE A 67 1.28 -3.53 1.63
CA PHE A 67 0.79 -2.84 0.44
C PHE A 67 0.77 -1.34 0.70
N ILE A 68 0.98 -0.54 -0.34
CA ILE A 68 0.79 0.91 -0.23
C ILE A 68 -0.51 1.26 -0.94
N PHE A 69 -1.34 2.03 -0.27
CA PHE A 69 -2.57 2.55 -0.82
C PHE A 69 -2.41 4.05 -1.04
N LEU A 70 -2.57 4.48 -2.29
CA LEU A 70 -2.50 5.90 -2.61
C LEU A 70 -3.89 6.45 -2.92
N MET A 71 -4.19 7.60 -2.33
CA MET A 71 -5.42 8.33 -2.57
C MET A 71 -5.15 9.82 -2.73
N LYS A 72 -6.01 10.50 -3.50
CA LYS A 72 -5.91 11.95 -3.65
C LYS A 72 -6.35 12.68 -2.37
N GLU A 73 -7.37 12.14 -1.71
CA GLU A 73 -7.93 12.67 -0.48
C GLU A 73 -7.25 12.03 0.73
N GLU A 74 -7.09 12.82 1.79
CA GLU A 74 -6.64 12.32 3.08
C GLU A 74 -7.79 11.59 3.78
N LEU A 75 -7.51 10.39 4.25
CA LEU A 75 -8.39 9.67 5.16
C LEU A 75 -8.46 10.40 6.50
N ASP A 76 -9.66 10.45 7.07
CA ASP A 76 -9.85 10.91 8.44
C ASP A 76 -8.99 10.09 9.41
N GLU A 77 -8.55 10.73 10.50
CA GLU A 77 -7.55 10.18 11.42
C GLU A 77 -7.95 8.80 11.99
N ASP A 78 -9.24 8.63 12.28
CA ASP A 78 -9.79 7.38 12.81
C ASP A 78 -9.79 6.26 11.77
N VAL A 79 -9.97 6.62 10.49
CA VAL A 79 -9.97 5.66 9.37
C VAL A 79 -8.53 5.30 8.98
N ALA A 80 -7.64 6.30 8.99
CA ALA A 80 -6.25 6.15 8.60
C ALA A 80 -5.44 5.23 9.53
N ARG A 81 -5.93 4.98 10.75
CA ARG A 81 -5.34 4.07 11.74
C ARG A 81 -6.26 2.91 12.12
N SER A 82 -7.19 2.58 11.23
CA SER A 82 -8.11 1.47 11.47
C SER A 82 -7.37 0.12 11.50
N GLU A 83 -7.79 -0.72 12.44
CA GLU A 83 -7.42 -2.13 12.53
C GLU A 83 -8.67 -2.98 12.31
N MET A 84 -8.56 -4.04 11.50
CA MET A 84 -9.66 -4.97 11.24
C MET A 84 -9.18 -6.42 11.23
N ASP A 85 -9.99 -7.31 11.78
CA ASP A 85 -9.79 -8.76 11.69
C ASP A 85 -10.45 -9.30 10.42
N LEU A 86 -9.65 -9.91 9.54
CA LEU A 86 -10.10 -10.60 8.34
C LEU A 86 -10.23 -12.10 8.64
N PHE A 87 -11.45 -12.61 8.62
CA PHE A 87 -11.74 -14.03 8.83
C PHE A 87 -11.69 -14.76 7.48
N LEU A 88 -10.66 -15.59 7.33
CA LEU A 88 -10.42 -16.39 6.12
C LEU A 88 -10.78 -17.86 6.39
N HIS A 89 -10.73 -18.68 5.34
CA HIS A 89 -10.96 -20.13 5.48
C HIS A 89 -9.98 -20.79 6.46
N ASN A 90 -10.36 -21.94 7.00
CA ASN A 90 -9.57 -22.76 7.93
C ASN A 90 -9.24 -22.07 9.27
N ASN A 91 -10.17 -21.29 9.81
CA ASN A 91 -10.00 -20.53 11.07
C ASN A 91 -8.78 -19.59 11.06
N LYS A 92 -8.40 -19.15 9.85
CA LYS A 92 -7.32 -18.18 9.67
C LYS A 92 -7.86 -16.78 9.93
N VAL A 93 -7.17 -16.05 10.80
CA VAL A 93 -7.48 -14.65 11.12
C VAL A 93 -6.26 -13.83 10.75
N VAL A 94 -6.47 -12.85 9.88
CA VAL A 94 -5.45 -11.88 9.49
C VAL A 94 -5.86 -10.51 9.99
N LYS A 95 -5.05 -9.94 10.89
CA LYS A 95 -5.18 -8.56 11.32
C LYS A 95 -4.63 -7.65 10.23
N ALA A 96 -5.50 -6.84 9.64
CA ALA A 96 -5.11 -5.76 8.73
C ALA A 96 -5.05 -4.44 9.51
N HIS A 97 -3.99 -3.67 9.29
CA HIS A 97 -3.79 -2.36 9.90
C HIS A 97 -3.33 -1.36 8.85
N ALA A 98 -3.92 -0.17 8.84
CA ALA A 98 -3.50 0.94 8.01
C ALA A 98 -2.71 1.96 8.84
N SER A 99 -1.74 2.63 8.21
CA SER A 99 -1.10 3.81 8.79
C SER A 99 -0.70 4.82 7.71
N PRO A 100 -0.84 6.13 7.95
CA PRO A 100 -0.27 7.15 7.07
C PRO A 100 1.24 6.96 6.92
N CYS A 101 1.76 7.08 5.70
CA CYS A 101 3.19 6.99 5.41
C CYS A 101 3.74 8.17 4.59
N GLY A 102 2.94 9.23 4.42
CA GLY A 102 3.34 10.49 3.81
C GLY A 102 2.67 10.73 2.46
N GLN A 103 3.36 11.45 1.59
CA GLN A 103 2.87 11.80 0.25
C GLN A 103 3.82 11.24 -0.81
N VAL A 104 3.24 10.82 -1.93
CA VAL A 104 3.97 10.33 -3.10
C VAL A 104 3.64 11.21 -4.29
N HIS A 105 4.67 11.66 -4.99
CA HIS A 105 4.56 12.38 -6.25
C HIS A 105 4.71 11.38 -7.39
N LEU A 106 3.71 11.29 -8.26
CA LEU A 106 3.73 10.47 -9.47
C LEU A 106 3.72 11.38 -10.69
N ASP A 107 4.54 11.07 -11.67
CA ASP A 107 4.59 11.72 -12.97
C ASP A 107 4.41 10.67 -14.08
N MET A 108 4.58 11.10 -15.33
CA MET A 108 4.37 10.24 -16.50
C MET A 108 5.47 9.18 -16.68
N ASP A 109 6.55 9.21 -15.89
CA ASP A 109 7.71 8.32 -16.03
C ASP A 109 7.67 7.12 -15.06
N GLN A 110 6.65 7.04 -14.19
CA GLN A 110 6.42 5.94 -13.23
C GLN A 110 5.70 4.74 -13.84
#